data_AF-A0A1J3FSN3-F1
#
_entry.id   AF-A0A1J3FSN3-F1
#
_cell.length_a   1.000
_cell.length_b   1.000
_cell.length_c   1.000
_cell.angle_alpha   90.00
_cell.angle_beta   90.00
_cell.angle_gamma   90.00
#
_symmetry.space_group_name_H-M   'P 1'
#
loop_
_entity.id
_entity.type
_entity.pdbx_description
1 polymer ?
#
loop_
_entity_poly.entity_id
_entity_poly.type
_entity_poly.pdbx_seq_one_letter_code
_entity_poly.pdbx_strand_id
1 'polypeptide(L)'
;MAASRLCSAAAIAAAFTSMSMSQNRAYADSRSWFPFFSSSPSPPPPPSDSLANQSSSSSKPEPNEHKGSGFDPEALERAAKALREINSSPNSKQVFDLMRKQEKTRLAELESDKSHNSAILAHNDIERQQKLAEAQRNLLQTQAQTKAQNLRYEDELARKRQQTDHEAQRHHNAELVRMQEESCIRKERARISTEEQIQAQQRQTEKERAELERETIRVKAMAEAEGRAHEAKLTEEQNRRLLMERINGEREKWLAAINTMFGHMEGGFRTLLTDRNRLIMTVGGATALAAGVYTTREGARVTWGYINRILGQPSLIRESSMGRFPLASSMSQLKNRITGAAAAQGKKPLDNVILHPCLKKRIEHLARATSNTKSHQAPFRNMMFYGPPGTGKTMVAREIARKSGLDYAMMTGGDV
;
A
#
# COMPACT_ATOMS: atom_id res chain seq x y z
N MET A 1 -51.82 35.77 21.43
CA MET A 1 -50.84 34.93 22.14
C MET A 1 -49.56 34.97 21.32
N ALA A 2 -48.66 35.94 21.50
CA ALA A 2 -47.69 36.06 22.60
C ALA A 2 -46.90 34.75 22.77
N ALA A 3 -45.58 34.64 22.72
CA ALA A 3 -44.46 35.60 22.81
C ALA A 3 -43.22 34.82 22.28
N SER A 4 -42.41 35.33 21.33
CA SER A 4 -41.18 36.13 21.55
C SER A 4 -40.28 35.65 22.70
N ARG A 5 -39.01 35.32 22.42
CA ARG A 5 -37.72 35.90 22.92
C ARG A 5 -36.56 35.15 22.22
N LEU A 6 -35.71 35.72 21.34
CA LEU A 6 -34.74 36.83 21.43
C LEU A 6 -33.57 36.61 22.40
N CYS A 7 -32.37 36.44 21.81
CA CYS A 7 -31.06 37.03 22.17
C CYS A 7 -30.07 36.62 21.05
N SER A 8 -29.77 37.38 19.99
CA SER A 8 -29.17 38.71 19.81
C SER A 8 -27.70 38.86 20.24
N ALA A 9 -26.86 38.98 19.20
CA ALA A 9 -25.76 39.92 19.03
C ALA A 9 -24.47 39.78 19.87
N ALA A 10 -23.38 39.44 19.19
CA ALA A 10 -22.11 40.15 19.32
C ALA A 10 -21.44 40.23 17.95
N ALA A 11 -21.61 41.38 17.29
CA ALA A 11 -20.73 41.84 16.22
C ALA A 11 -19.62 42.66 16.88
N ILE A 12 -18.36 42.29 16.66
CA ILE A 12 -17.23 43.20 16.80
C ILE A 12 -16.39 43.07 15.54
N ALA A 13 -16.19 44.22 14.91
CA ALA A 13 -15.42 44.46 13.72
C ALA A 13 -13.92 44.66 14.04
N ALA A 14 -13.12 44.53 12.97
CA ALA A 14 -11.84 45.19 12.72
C ALA A 14 -10.60 44.77 13.54
N ALA A 15 -9.71 44.02 12.89
CA ALA A 15 -8.33 44.45 12.70
C ALA A 15 -7.74 43.78 11.45
N PHE A 16 -7.35 44.64 10.50
CA PHE A 16 -6.56 44.32 9.32
C PHE A 16 -5.15 43.88 9.72
N THR A 17 -4.68 42.74 9.22
CA THR A 17 -3.26 42.55 8.88
C THR A 17 -3.15 41.74 7.59
N SER A 18 -2.95 42.48 6.51
CA SER A 18 -2.43 41.99 5.24
C SER A 18 -0.98 41.51 5.43
N MET A 19 -0.71 40.23 5.19
CA MET A 19 0.65 39.77 4.89
C MET A 19 0.68 39.26 3.44
N SER A 20 0.76 40.23 2.54
CA SER A 20 1.30 40.06 1.21
C SER A 20 2.81 39.81 1.33
N MET A 21 3.27 38.60 1.02
CA MET A 21 4.67 38.37 0.67
C MET A 21 4.74 37.86 -0.75
N SER A 22 5.27 38.75 -1.56
CA SER A 22 5.44 38.74 -3.00
C SER A 22 6.22 37.54 -3.49
N GLN A 23 5.83 37.07 -4.68
CA GLN A 23 6.74 36.44 -5.63
C GLN A 23 7.94 37.35 -5.84
N ASN A 24 9.16 36.80 -5.79
CA ASN A 24 10.25 37.34 -6.61
C ASN A 24 11.25 36.24 -6.93
N ARG A 25 11.40 36.02 -8.25
CA ARG A 25 12.62 35.54 -8.88
C ARG A 25 13.80 36.38 -8.37
N ALA A 26 14.89 35.72 -8.02
CA ALA A 26 16.20 36.37 -7.96
C ALA A 26 17.25 35.41 -8.54
N TYR A 27 17.73 35.81 -9.72
CA TYR A 27 19.01 35.41 -10.27
C TYR A 27 20.05 36.39 -9.71
N ALA A 28 21.26 35.87 -9.46
CA ALA A 28 22.51 36.59 -9.25
C ALA A 28 22.64 37.47 -8.00
N ASP A 29 23.53 37.06 -7.09
CA ASP A 29 24.41 38.00 -6.42
C ASP A 29 25.81 37.39 -6.28
N SER A 30 26.75 38.06 -6.93
CA SER A 30 28.18 37.93 -6.74
C SER A 30 28.74 39.35 -6.67
N ARG A 31 29.08 39.79 -5.45
CA ARG A 31 29.83 41.00 -5.07
C ARG A 31 30.42 40.73 -3.68
N SER A 32 31.64 41.11 -3.29
CA SER A 32 32.68 41.97 -3.89
C SER A 32 33.94 42.01 -2.99
N TRP A 33 35.12 42.19 -3.61
CA TRP A 33 36.28 43.01 -3.18
C TRP A 33 37.37 42.47 -2.20
N PHE A 34 38.49 41.99 -2.81
CA PHE A 34 39.97 42.15 -2.55
C PHE A 34 40.63 41.74 -1.19
N PRO A 35 41.92 41.29 -1.15
CA PRO A 35 43.10 41.96 -1.75
C PRO A 35 44.27 41.14 -2.36
N PHE A 36 44.98 41.83 -3.26
CA PHE A 36 46.42 41.91 -3.55
C PHE A 36 47.42 40.74 -3.37
N PHE A 37 48.21 40.57 -4.46
CA PHE A 37 49.60 40.07 -4.59
C PHE A 37 49.89 38.60 -4.22
N SER A 38 50.68 37.81 -4.96
CA SER A 38 51.59 38.03 -6.09
C SER A 38 51.92 36.67 -6.72
N SER A 39 51.96 36.59 -8.05
CA SER A 39 52.90 35.74 -8.82
C SER A 39 52.60 35.88 -10.33
N SER A 40 53.52 36.50 -11.04
CA SER A 40 53.68 36.61 -12.51
C SER A 40 55.14 36.17 -12.81
N PRO A 41 55.66 36.00 -14.05
CA PRO A 41 55.09 36.27 -15.39
C PRO A 41 55.39 35.18 -16.47
N SER A 42 54.58 35.05 -17.54
CA SER A 42 54.78 35.50 -18.94
C SER A 42 55.00 34.35 -19.96
N PRO A 43 54.57 34.51 -21.23
CA PRO A 43 54.43 33.42 -22.23
C PRO A 43 55.65 33.27 -23.16
N PRO A 44 55.81 32.10 -23.84
CA PRO A 44 56.78 31.94 -24.92
C PRO A 44 56.27 32.42 -26.30
N PRO A 45 57.19 32.65 -27.27
CA PRO A 45 57.03 33.51 -28.45
C PRO A 45 56.60 32.75 -29.74
N PRO A 46 56.38 33.45 -30.87
CA PRO A 46 56.02 32.83 -32.16
C PRO A 46 57.22 32.12 -32.82
N PRO A 47 56.99 31.11 -33.69
CA PRO A 47 58.07 30.50 -34.44
C PRO A 47 58.36 31.28 -35.73
N SER A 48 59.60 31.76 -35.81
CA SER A 48 60.33 31.94 -37.06
C SER A 48 61.62 31.14 -36.91
N ASP A 49 61.81 30.10 -37.72
CA ASP A 49 63.13 29.54 -37.98
C ASP A 49 63.38 29.58 -39.49
N SER A 50 64.34 30.43 -39.83
CA SER A 50 65.09 30.42 -41.07
C SER A 50 66.15 29.32 -41.00
N LEU A 51 66.27 28.51 -42.04
CA LEU A 51 67.53 27.86 -42.38
C LEU A 51 67.90 28.21 -43.82
N ALA A 52 68.65 29.30 -43.94
CA ALA A 52 69.58 29.50 -45.02
C ALA A 52 70.85 28.71 -44.69
N ASN A 53 71.25 27.79 -45.58
CA ASN A 53 72.59 27.23 -45.58
C ASN A 53 73.44 28.02 -46.57
N GLN A 54 74.58 28.52 -46.10
CA GLN A 54 75.59 29.20 -46.91
C GLN A 54 76.38 28.16 -47.70
N SER A 55 76.58 28.41 -49.00
CA SER A 55 77.76 27.94 -49.71
C SER A 55 78.35 29.13 -50.47
N SER A 56 79.52 29.57 -50.00
CA SER A 56 80.38 30.54 -50.65
C SER A 56 81.34 29.84 -51.61
N SER A 57 81.42 30.32 -52.87
CA SER A 57 82.66 30.32 -53.64
C SER A 57 82.58 31.30 -54.82
N SER A 58 83.37 32.37 -54.69
CA SER A 58 83.94 33.31 -55.67
C SER A 58 83.64 33.16 -57.18
N SER A 59 83.30 34.26 -57.86
CA SER A 59 84.29 35.08 -58.63
C SER A 59 83.66 36.23 -59.45
N LYS A 60 84.00 37.49 -59.07
CA LYS A 60 84.34 38.69 -59.90
C LYS A 60 83.31 39.26 -60.94
N PRO A 61 83.44 40.52 -61.44
CA PRO A 61 82.89 41.72 -60.78
C PRO A 61 82.03 42.64 -61.71
N GLU A 62 81.39 43.64 -61.10
CA GLU A 62 80.78 44.88 -61.68
C GLU A 62 79.50 44.76 -62.55
N PRO A 63 78.68 45.83 -62.71
CA PRO A 63 78.57 47.05 -61.91
C PRO A 63 77.15 47.27 -61.33
N ASN A 64 77.06 48.25 -60.43
CA ASN A 64 75.81 48.85 -59.95
C ASN A 64 74.83 49.13 -61.08
N GLU A 65 73.58 48.66 -60.95
CA GLU A 65 72.43 49.33 -61.58
C GLU A 65 71.14 49.09 -60.79
N HIS A 66 70.24 50.05 -60.92
CA HIS A 66 69.25 50.45 -59.94
C HIS A 66 68.08 49.46 -59.73
N LYS A 67 67.55 49.45 -58.49
CA LYS A 67 66.17 49.04 -58.23
C LYS A 67 65.21 49.89 -59.07
N GLY A 68 64.41 49.24 -59.89
CA GLY A 68 63.18 49.82 -60.45
C GLY A 68 63.08 49.67 -61.96
N SER A 69 62.09 48.88 -62.39
CA SER A 69 61.73 48.58 -63.79
C SER A 69 62.69 47.63 -64.50
N GLY A 70 62.21 46.44 -64.86
CA GLY A 70 62.92 45.47 -65.71
C GLY A 70 63.06 45.97 -67.14
N PHE A 71 63.78 47.07 -67.32
CA PHE A 71 63.99 47.75 -68.60
C PHE A 71 65.49 47.86 -68.83
N ASP A 72 66.03 46.87 -69.55
CA ASP A 72 67.46 46.81 -69.87
C ASP A 72 67.71 47.59 -71.17
N PRO A 73 68.30 48.81 -71.11
CA PRO A 73 68.46 49.67 -72.27
C PRO A 73 69.42 49.08 -73.32
N GLU A 74 70.45 48.34 -72.89
CA GLU A 74 71.37 47.64 -73.80
C GLU A 74 70.69 46.51 -74.58
N ALA A 75 69.79 45.76 -73.94
CA ALA A 75 69.04 44.69 -74.60
C ALA A 75 68.12 45.27 -75.69
N LEU A 76 67.55 46.44 -75.42
CA LEU A 76 66.74 47.19 -76.39
C LEU A 76 67.58 47.77 -77.54
N GLU A 77 68.78 48.29 -77.30
CA GLU A 77 69.69 48.73 -78.37
C GLU A 77 70.14 47.56 -79.26
N ARG A 78 70.47 46.41 -78.66
CA ARG A 78 70.78 45.18 -79.40
C ARG A 78 69.57 44.68 -80.20
N ALA A 79 68.38 44.71 -79.61
CA ALA A 79 67.14 44.35 -80.29
C ALA A 79 66.83 45.33 -81.45
N ALA A 80 67.06 46.63 -81.28
CA ALA A 80 66.84 47.65 -82.31
C ALA A 80 67.79 47.47 -83.51
N LYS A 81 69.07 47.16 -83.27
CA LYS A 81 70.02 46.78 -84.33
C LYS A 81 69.58 45.50 -85.05
N ALA A 82 69.21 44.46 -84.30
CA ALA A 82 68.74 43.19 -84.87
C ALA A 82 67.47 43.37 -85.73
N LEU A 83 66.50 44.18 -85.28
CA LEU A 83 65.30 44.50 -86.06
C LEU A 83 65.62 45.24 -87.36
N ARG A 84 66.61 46.13 -87.35
CA ARG A 84 67.05 46.87 -88.55
C ARG A 84 67.70 45.95 -89.58
N GLU A 85 68.48 44.97 -89.15
CA GLU A 85 69.08 43.93 -90.00
C GLU A 85 68.04 42.93 -90.53
N ILE A 86 67.05 42.55 -89.72
CA ILE A 86 65.95 41.68 -90.16
C ILE A 86 65.13 42.36 -91.26
N ASN A 87 64.87 43.67 -91.14
CA ASN A 87 64.08 44.42 -92.12
C ASN A 87 64.78 44.63 -93.47
N SER A 88 66.12 44.68 -93.50
CA SER A 88 66.88 44.78 -94.76
C SER A 88 67.01 43.45 -95.50
N SER A 89 66.67 42.32 -94.85
CA SER A 89 66.73 40.99 -95.47
C SER A 89 65.54 40.72 -96.42
N PRO A 90 65.73 39.97 -97.52
CA PRO A 90 64.66 39.67 -98.48
C PRO A 90 63.51 38.81 -97.92
N ASN A 91 63.75 38.08 -96.81
CA ASN A 91 62.77 37.18 -96.17
C ASN A 91 62.19 37.74 -94.85
N SER A 92 62.31 39.05 -94.62
CA SER A 92 61.89 39.72 -93.38
C SER A 92 60.48 39.34 -92.91
N LYS A 93 59.51 39.24 -93.83
CA LYS A 93 58.12 38.85 -93.55
C LYS A 93 57.99 37.48 -92.89
N GLN A 94 58.73 36.47 -93.39
CA GLN A 94 58.67 35.10 -92.86
C GLN A 94 59.30 35.02 -91.45
N VAL A 95 60.36 35.79 -91.21
CA VAL A 95 61.02 35.89 -89.89
C VAL A 95 60.08 36.53 -88.88
N PHE A 96 59.38 37.61 -89.24
CA PHE A 96 58.38 38.23 -88.36
C PHE A 96 57.21 37.29 -88.04
N ASP A 97 56.74 36.49 -89.01
CA ASP A 97 55.69 35.51 -88.76
C ASP A 97 56.15 34.39 -87.82
N LEU A 98 57.41 33.94 -87.93
CA LEU A 98 58.02 32.98 -87.00
C LEU A 98 58.16 33.59 -85.60
N MET A 99 58.68 34.81 -85.47
CA MET A 99 58.75 35.51 -84.18
C MET A 99 57.36 35.69 -83.56
N ARG A 100 56.34 36.03 -84.36
CA ARG A 100 54.96 36.18 -83.89
C ARG A 100 54.35 34.85 -83.44
N LYS A 101 54.72 33.74 -84.07
CA LYS A 101 54.32 32.38 -83.64
C LYS A 101 55.03 31.97 -82.35
N GLN A 102 56.34 32.22 -82.23
CA GLN A 102 57.12 31.96 -81.02
C GLN A 102 56.64 32.80 -79.83
N GLU A 103 56.28 34.07 -80.05
CA GLU A 103 55.72 34.91 -79.00
C GLU A 103 54.33 34.43 -78.58
N LYS A 104 53.51 33.98 -79.53
CA LYS A 104 52.21 33.35 -79.20
C LYS A 104 52.37 32.07 -78.39
N THR A 105 53.33 31.20 -78.70
CA THR A 105 53.57 29.99 -77.91
C THR A 105 54.07 30.33 -76.51
N ARG A 106 54.96 31.33 -76.39
CA ARG A 106 55.44 31.82 -75.09
C ARG A 106 54.32 32.41 -74.24
N LEU A 107 53.42 33.20 -74.83
CA LEU A 107 52.25 33.74 -74.12
C LEU A 107 51.31 32.61 -73.66
N ALA A 108 51.08 31.60 -74.51
CA ALA A 108 50.27 30.44 -74.16
C ALA A 108 50.90 29.61 -73.02
N GLU A 109 52.21 29.42 -73.02
CA GLU A 109 52.93 28.76 -71.92
C GLU A 109 52.81 29.55 -70.62
N LEU A 110 53.01 30.87 -70.65
CA LEU A 110 52.83 31.73 -69.48
C LEU A 110 51.38 31.73 -68.97
N GLU A 111 50.38 31.68 -69.85
CA GLU A 111 48.98 31.52 -69.48
C GLU A 111 48.72 30.15 -68.84
N SER A 112 49.31 29.08 -69.38
CA SER A 112 49.21 27.74 -68.83
C SER A 112 49.86 27.65 -67.44
N ASP A 113 51.03 28.25 -67.24
CA ASP A 113 51.74 28.31 -65.96
C ASP A 113 50.95 29.13 -64.93
N LYS A 114 50.39 30.27 -65.33
CA LYS A 114 49.49 31.06 -64.47
C LYS A 114 48.27 30.24 -64.04
N SER A 115 47.66 29.51 -64.97
CA SER A 115 46.51 28.66 -64.67
C SER A 115 46.89 27.52 -63.71
N HIS A 116 48.04 26.87 -63.94
CA HIS A 116 48.56 25.81 -63.09
C HIS A 116 48.85 26.30 -61.67
N ASN A 117 49.54 27.43 -61.55
CA ASN A 117 49.83 28.06 -60.26
C ASN A 117 48.53 28.46 -59.53
N SER A 118 47.54 29.01 -60.25
CA SER A 118 46.24 29.34 -59.65
C SER A 118 45.49 28.10 -59.16
N ALA A 119 45.59 26.97 -59.87
CA ALA A 119 44.99 25.71 -59.48
C ALA A 119 45.68 25.12 -58.24
N ILE A 120 47.01 25.21 -58.14
CA ILE A 120 47.77 24.80 -56.95
C ILE A 120 47.35 25.63 -55.72
N LEU A 121 47.24 26.95 -55.88
CA LEU A 121 46.79 27.83 -54.79
C LEU A 121 45.37 27.46 -54.34
N ALA A 122 44.44 27.29 -55.28
CA ALA A 122 43.08 26.88 -54.98
C ALA A 122 43.03 25.51 -54.28
N HIS A 123 43.87 24.56 -54.69
CA HIS A 123 43.92 23.23 -54.07
C HIS A 123 44.42 23.31 -52.61
N ASN A 124 45.48 24.08 -52.37
CA ASN A 124 46.00 24.32 -51.02
C ASN A 124 44.96 25.00 -50.11
N ASP A 125 44.17 25.95 -50.64
CA ASP A 125 43.11 26.61 -49.90
C ASP A 125 41.98 25.65 -49.53
N ILE A 126 41.58 24.77 -50.47
CA ILE A 126 40.57 23.73 -50.21
C ILE A 126 41.07 22.76 -49.13
N GLU A 127 42.31 22.29 -49.22
CA GLU A 127 42.88 21.40 -48.20
C GLU A 127 42.92 22.07 -46.82
N ARG A 128 43.28 23.35 -46.77
CA ARG A 128 43.30 24.12 -45.52
C ARG A 128 41.90 24.21 -44.92
N GLN A 129 40.89 24.48 -45.73
CA GLN A 129 39.50 24.52 -45.29
C GLN A 129 39.02 23.15 -44.80
N GLN A 130 39.38 22.06 -45.48
CA GLN A 130 39.06 20.70 -45.06
C GLN A 130 39.69 20.36 -43.71
N LYS A 131 40.99 20.61 -43.54
CA LYS A 131 41.71 20.39 -42.27
C LYS A 131 41.09 21.19 -41.13
N LEU A 132 40.70 22.43 -41.36
CA LEU A 132 40.00 23.25 -40.36
C LEU A 132 38.61 22.70 -40.01
N ALA A 133 37.84 22.26 -41.00
CA ALA A 133 36.52 21.68 -40.78
C ALA A 133 36.59 20.33 -40.03
N GLU A 134 37.58 19.50 -40.35
CA GLU A 134 37.85 18.25 -39.64
C GLU A 134 38.28 18.50 -38.18
N ALA A 135 39.17 19.47 -37.96
CA ALA A 135 39.56 19.87 -36.60
C ALA A 135 38.35 20.35 -35.78
N GLN A 136 37.45 21.15 -36.38
CA GLN A 136 36.21 21.57 -35.72
C GLN A 136 35.27 20.39 -35.40
N ARG A 137 35.12 19.43 -36.32
CA ARG A 137 34.31 18.23 -36.08
C ARG A 137 34.86 17.38 -34.94
N ASN A 138 36.17 17.18 -34.90
CA ASN A 138 36.84 16.43 -33.84
C ASN A 138 36.69 17.14 -32.48
N LEU A 139 36.83 18.47 -32.46
CA LEU A 139 36.60 19.27 -31.24
C LEU A 139 35.15 19.16 -30.76
N LEU A 140 34.17 19.30 -31.65
CA LEU A 140 32.76 19.14 -31.29
C LEU A 140 32.46 17.73 -30.77
N GLN A 141 33.03 16.70 -31.40
CA GLN A 141 32.85 15.32 -30.98
C GLN A 141 33.44 15.06 -29.59
N THR A 142 34.66 15.51 -29.33
CA THR A 142 35.28 15.40 -27.99
C THR A 142 34.49 16.17 -26.95
N GLN A 143 34.04 17.39 -27.25
CA GLN A 143 33.19 18.16 -26.34
C GLN A 143 31.86 17.45 -26.05
N ALA A 144 31.23 16.84 -27.06
CA ALA A 144 30.00 16.08 -26.90
C ALA A 144 30.22 14.83 -26.02
N GLN A 145 31.34 14.13 -26.21
CA GLN A 145 31.70 12.97 -25.38
C GLN A 145 31.93 13.36 -23.92
N THR A 146 32.69 14.43 -23.65
CA THR A 146 32.92 14.93 -22.29
C THR A 146 31.60 15.35 -21.63
N LYS A 147 30.73 16.05 -22.36
CA LYS A 147 29.40 16.41 -21.86
C LYS A 147 28.56 15.18 -21.54
N ALA A 148 28.56 14.17 -22.41
CA ALA A 148 27.84 12.93 -22.18
C ALA A 148 28.36 12.16 -20.96
N GLN A 149 29.68 12.14 -20.72
CA GLN A 149 30.28 11.54 -19.53
C GLN A 149 29.87 12.29 -18.25
N ASN A 150 29.93 13.62 -18.26
CA ASN A 150 29.52 14.43 -17.12
C ASN A 150 28.04 14.22 -16.77
N LEU A 151 27.15 14.21 -17.77
CA LEU A 151 25.71 13.96 -17.55
C LEU A 151 25.45 12.58 -16.96
N ARG A 152 26.14 11.53 -17.45
CA ARG A 152 26.01 10.18 -16.88
C ARG A 152 26.46 10.13 -15.42
N TYR A 153 27.56 10.81 -15.11
CA TYR A 153 28.07 10.88 -13.75
C TYR A 153 27.14 11.65 -12.81
N GLU A 154 26.56 12.76 -13.28
CA GLU A 154 25.53 13.51 -12.55
C GLU A 154 24.28 12.66 -12.30
N ASP A 155 23.81 11.91 -13.29
CA ASP A 155 22.69 10.97 -13.14
C ASP A 155 22.99 9.87 -12.12
N GLU A 156 24.19 9.29 -12.14
CA GLU A 156 24.61 8.28 -11.17
C GLU A 156 24.66 8.84 -9.75
N LEU A 157 25.20 10.04 -9.57
CA LEU A 157 25.22 10.72 -8.27
C LEU A 157 23.80 11.06 -7.79
N ALA A 158 22.93 11.51 -8.68
CA ALA A 158 21.53 11.81 -8.36
C ALA A 158 20.80 10.54 -7.90
N ARG A 159 21.00 9.40 -8.59
CA ARG A 159 20.44 8.11 -8.16
C ARG A 159 20.97 7.66 -6.81
N LYS A 160 22.26 7.83 -6.54
CA LYS A 160 22.85 7.52 -5.23
C LYS A 160 22.26 8.39 -4.12
N ARG A 161 22.11 9.70 -4.34
CA ARG A 161 21.46 10.62 -3.38
C ARG A 161 20.01 10.21 -3.11
N GLN A 162 19.24 9.89 -4.15
CA GLN A 162 17.87 9.42 -3.99
C GLN A 162 17.79 8.10 -3.22
N GLN A 163 18.72 7.16 -3.47
CA GLN A 163 18.80 5.91 -2.73
C GLN A 163 19.10 6.15 -1.25
N THR A 164 20.10 6.98 -0.93
CA THR A 164 20.43 7.32 0.46
C THR A 164 19.28 8.03 1.16
N ASP A 165 18.57 8.93 0.47
CA ASP A 165 17.41 9.63 1.03
C ASP A 165 16.26 8.66 1.31
N HIS A 166 15.98 7.73 0.39
CA HIS A 166 14.96 6.71 0.59
C HIS A 166 15.32 5.74 1.73
N GLU A 167 16.58 5.37 1.87
CA GLU A 167 17.06 4.54 2.98
C GLU A 167 16.92 5.28 4.31
N ALA A 168 17.37 6.54 4.39
CA ALA A 168 17.22 7.37 5.58
C ALA A 168 15.75 7.54 5.98
N GLN A 169 14.84 7.75 5.02
CA GLN A 169 13.39 7.81 5.27
C GLN A 169 12.83 6.48 5.80
N ARG A 170 13.29 5.35 5.26
CA ARG A 170 12.87 4.02 5.76
C ARG A 170 13.35 3.80 7.20
N HIS A 171 14.59 4.17 7.52
CA HIS A 171 15.11 4.10 8.87
C HIS A 171 14.31 4.96 9.84
N HIS A 172 14.06 6.23 9.47
CA HIS A 172 13.27 7.14 10.31
C HIS A 172 11.83 6.63 10.54
N ASN A 173 11.18 6.10 9.50
CA ASN A 173 9.84 5.54 9.62
C ASN A 173 9.83 4.27 10.48
N ALA A 174 10.83 3.39 10.32
CA ALA A 174 10.98 2.20 11.17
C ALA A 174 11.20 2.56 12.64
N GLU A 175 12.01 3.58 12.93
CA GLU A 175 12.21 4.10 14.28
C GLU A 175 10.93 4.68 14.87
N LEU A 176 10.17 5.45 14.09
CA LEU A 176 8.89 6.01 14.54
C LEU A 176 7.89 4.91 14.91
N VAL A 177 7.77 3.86 14.08
CA VAL A 177 6.91 2.71 14.37
C VAL A 177 7.39 1.98 15.62
N ARG A 178 8.70 1.75 15.76
CA ARG A 178 9.26 1.12 16.97
C ARG A 178 8.95 1.91 18.23
N MET A 179 9.08 3.25 18.19
CA MET A 179 8.72 4.12 19.31
C MET A 179 7.21 4.05 19.64
N GLN A 180 6.35 3.95 18.62
CA GLN A 180 4.91 3.76 18.80
C GLN A 180 4.59 2.41 19.44
N GLU A 181 5.21 1.33 18.98
CA GLU A 181 5.07 -0.01 19.55
C GLU A 181 5.53 -0.05 21.02
N GLU A 182 6.69 0.51 21.33
CA GLU A 182 7.20 0.60 22.71
C GLU A 182 6.25 1.42 23.59
N SER A 183 5.66 2.49 23.07
CA SER A 183 4.65 3.28 23.80
C SER A 183 3.36 2.50 24.06
N CYS A 184 2.92 1.68 23.09
CA CYS A 184 1.75 0.81 23.24
C CYS A 184 2.01 -0.27 24.28
N ILE A 185 3.17 -0.93 24.22
CA ILE A 185 3.57 -1.95 25.21
C ILE A 185 3.63 -1.35 26.61
N ARG A 186 4.17 -0.13 26.78
CA ARG A 186 4.17 0.55 28.09
C ARG A 186 2.75 0.80 28.61
N LYS A 187 1.83 1.26 27.74
CA LYS A 187 0.43 1.50 28.10
C LYS A 187 -0.30 0.20 28.44
N GLU A 188 -0.07 -0.86 27.69
CA GLU A 188 -0.69 -2.16 27.89
C GLU A 188 -0.23 -2.81 29.20
N ARG A 189 1.07 -2.75 29.50
CA ARG A 189 1.61 -3.19 30.80
C ARG A 189 1.03 -2.39 31.97
N ALA A 190 0.91 -1.08 31.82
CA ALA A 190 0.28 -0.25 32.85
C ALA A 190 -1.18 -0.68 33.07
N ARG A 191 -1.94 -0.92 31.99
CA ARG A 191 -3.32 -1.41 32.08
C ARG A 191 -3.42 -2.75 32.80
N ILE A 192 -2.58 -3.72 32.45
CA ILE A 192 -2.53 -5.02 33.12
C ILE A 192 -2.22 -4.85 34.61
N SER A 193 -1.21 -4.03 34.98
CA SER A 193 -0.91 -3.77 36.40
C SER A 193 -2.07 -3.10 37.15
N THR A 194 -2.83 -2.22 36.49
CA THR A 194 -4.00 -1.61 37.12
C THR A 194 -5.16 -2.58 37.26
N GLU A 195 -5.39 -3.44 36.27
CA GLU A 195 -6.44 -4.47 36.33
C GLU A 195 -6.12 -5.50 37.41
N GLU A 196 -4.86 -5.90 37.56
CA GLU A 196 -4.40 -6.77 38.65
C GLU A 196 -4.62 -6.14 40.02
N GLN A 197 -4.32 -4.84 40.19
CA GLN A 197 -4.57 -4.11 41.43
C GLN A 197 -6.06 -4.01 41.76
N ILE A 198 -6.91 -3.72 40.77
CA ILE A 198 -8.37 -3.65 40.95
C ILE A 198 -8.93 -5.01 41.35
N GLN A 199 -8.49 -6.08 40.69
CA GLN A 199 -8.92 -7.44 41.05
C GLN A 199 -8.44 -7.85 42.44
N ALA A 200 -7.23 -7.46 42.84
CA ALA A 200 -6.72 -7.71 44.18
C ALA A 200 -7.57 -6.99 45.24
N GLN A 201 -7.91 -5.72 45.00
CA GLN A 201 -8.82 -4.96 45.87
C GLN A 201 -10.21 -5.60 45.92
N GLN A 202 -10.78 -6.02 44.79
CA GLN A 202 -12.08 -6.69 44.75
C GLN A 202 -12.08 -7.97 45.58
N ARG A 203 -11.07 -8.84 45.42
CA ARG A 203 -10.95 -10.06 46.24
C ARG A 203 -10.81 -9.77 47.73
N GLN A 204 -10.16 -8.67 48.11
CA GLN A 204 -10.09 -8.24 49.51
C GLN A 204 -11.45 -7.78 50.01
N THR A 205 -12.14 -6.92 49.26
CA THR A 205 -13.48 -6.44 49.63
C THR A 205 -14.52 -7.56 49.70
N GLU A 206 -14.45 -8.56 48.81
CA GLU A 206 -15.34 -9.72 48.82
C GLU A 206 -15.09 -10.63 50.03
N LYS A 207 -13.82 -10.83 50.41
CA LYS A 207 -13.46 -11.58 51.63
C LYS A 207 -14.00 -10.88 52.87
N GLU A 208 -13.79 -9.58 52.99
CA GLU A 208 -14.30 -8.78 54.11
C GLU A 208 -15.84 -8.83 54.18
N ARG A 209 -16.53 -8.74 53.04
CA ARG A 209 -17.99 -8.88 52.98
C ARG A 209 -18.45 -10.28 53.40
N ALA A 210 -17.79 -11.34 52.95
CA ALA A 210 -18.14 -12.70 53.31
C ALA A 210 -17.91 -12.99 54.80
N GLU A 211 -16.90 -12.38 55.42
CA GLU A 211 -16.67 -12.44 56.87
C GLU A 211 -17.79 -11.73 57.63
N LEU A 212 -18.16 -10.52 57.22
CA LEU A 212 -19.28 -9.77 57.82
C LEU A 212 -20.63 -10.49 57.65
N GLU A 213 -20.88 -11.10 56.49
CA GLU A 213 -22.07 -11.91 56.25
C GLU A 213 -22.13 -13.13 57.17
N ARG A 214 -20.99 -13.79 57.42
CA ARG A 214 -20.93 -14.89 58.39
C ARG A 214 -21.22 -14.43 59.81
N GLU A 215 -20.70 -13.27 60.21
CA GLU A 215 -20.97 -12.69 61.53
C GLU A 215 -22.45 -12.30 61.67
N THR A 216 -23.02 -11.65 60.68
CA THR A 216 -24.44 -11.26 60.69
C THR A 216 -25.37 -12.47 60.68
N ILE A 217 -25.08 -13.52 59.91
CA ILE A 217 -25.86 -14.76 59.93
C ILE A 217 -25.76 -15.43 61.30
N ARG A 218 -24.58 -15.45 61.93
CA ARG A 218 -24.41 -16.00 63.29
C ARG A 218 -25.22 -15.24 64.33
N VAL A 219 -25.14 -13.90 64.32
CA VAL A 219 -25.90 -13.06 65.26
C VAL A 219 -27.40 -13.20 65.03
N LYS A 220 -27.85 -13.19 63.77
CA LYS A 220 -29.26 -13.38 63.41
C LYS A 220 -29.78 -14.76 63.80
N ALA A 221 -29.00 -15.82 63.58
CA ALA A 221 -29.38 -17.18 63.95
C ALA A 221 -29.48 -17.35 65.48
N MET A 222 -28.59 -16.73 66.26
CA MET A 222 -28.71 -16.73 67.73
C MET A 222 -29.96 -15.99 68.20
N ALA A 223 -30.21 -14.79 67.67
CA ALA A 223 -31.41 -14.01 68.01
C ALA A 223 -32.71 -14.72 67.61
N GLU A 224 -32.73 -15.38 66.44
CA GLU A 224 -33.89 -16.13 65.97
C GLU A 224 -34.09 -17.45 66.74
N ALA A 225 -33.00 -18.11 67.17
CA ALA A 225 -33.08 -19.27 68.05
C ALA A 225 -33.63 -18.91 69.44
N GLU A 226 -33.24 -17.76 69.99
CA GLU A 226 -33.80 -17.24 71.24
C GLU A 226 -35.29 -16.89 71.08
N GLY A 227 -35.68 -16.24 69.99
CA GLY A 227 -37.09 -15.95 69.67
C GLY A 227 -37.94 -17.21 69.56
N ARG A 228 -37.48 -18.21 68.79
CA ARG A 228 -38.19 -19.49 68.64
C ARG A 228 -38.21 -20.31 69.92
N ALA A 229 -37.19 -20.24 70.77
CA ALA A 229 -37.18 -20.92 72.07
C ALA A 229 -38.22 -20.32 73.04
N HIS A 230 -38.48 -19.02 72.95
CA HIS A 230 -39.53 -18.36 73.73
C HIS A 230 -40.93 -18.66 73.19
N GLU A 231 -41.10 -18.72 71.87
CA GLU A 231 -42.39 -19.09 71.23
C GLU A 231 -42.74 -20.57 71.42
N ALA A 232 -41.75 -21.47 71.41
CA ALA A 232 -41.94 -22.89 71.66
C ALA A 232 -42.41 -23.19 73.09
N LYS A 233 -41.89 -22.45 74.10
CA LYS A 233 -42.32 -22.60 75.50
C LYS A 233 -43.81 -22.26 75.70
N LEU A 234 -44.33 -21.26 74.98
CA LEU A 234 -45.73 -20.85 75.08
C LEU A 234 -46.67 -21.77 74.28
N THR A 235 -46.18 -22.43 73.24
CA THR A 235 -46.98 -23.30 72.36
C THR A 235 -47.00 -24.77 72.81
N GLU A 236 -46.00 -25.24 73.57
CA GLU A 236 -45.96 -26.61 74.11
C GLU A 236 -47.10 -26.93 75.09
N GLU A 237 -47.54 -25.97 75.91
CA GLU A 237 -48.64 -26.18 76.86
C GLU A 237 -50.00 -26.36 76.17
N GLN A 238 -50.19 -25.75 74.99
CA GLN A 238 -51.43 -25.86 74.22
C GLN A 238 -51.47 -27.11 73.33
N ASN A 239 -50.34 -27.47 72.71
CA ASN A 239 -50.26 -28.65 71.83
C ASN A 239 -50.34 -30.00 72.55
N ARG A 240 -49.92 -30.08 73.83
CA ARG A 240 -50.03 -31.32 74.63
C ARG A 240 -51.48 -31.79 74.81
N ARG A 241 -52.43 -30.86 74.90
CA ARG A 241 -53.86 -31.20 75.04
C ARG A 241 -54.46 -31.69 73.72
N LEU A 242 -54.08 -31.07 72.62
CA LEU A 242 -54.64 -31.36 71.29
C LEU A 242 -54.10 -32.68 70.70
N LEU A 243 -52.87 -33.07 71.06
CA LEU A 243 -52.26 -34.34 70.63
C LEU A 243 -52.92 -35.57 71.25
N MET A 244 -53.38 -35.50 72.51
CA MET A 244 -54.06 -36.63 73.15
C MET A 244 -55.40 -36.97 72.47
N GLU A 245 -56.10 -35.97 71.94
CA GLU A 245 -57.36 -36.17 71.20
C GLU A 245 -57.11 -36.72 69.79
N ARG A 246 -56.01 -36.31 69.13
CA ARG A 246 -55.66 -36.76 67.77
C ARG A 246 -55.15 -38.20 67.71
N ILE A 247 -54.38 -38.63 68.72
CA ILE A 247 -53.80 -39.98 68.79
C ILE A 247 -54.88 -41.08 68.81
N ASN A 248 -56.04 -40.79 69.42
CA ASN A 248 -57.14 -41.76 69.48
C ASN A 248 -57.91 -41.86 68.15
N GLY A 249 -58.02 -40.78 67.38
CA GLY A 249 -58.76 -40.76 66.11
C GLY A 249 -57.97 -41.21 64.87
N GLU A 250 -56.64 -41.17 64.89
CA GLU A 250 -55.82 -41.52 63.71
C GLU A 250 -55.44 -43.01 63.65
N ARG A 251 -55.38 -43.71 64.80
CA ARG A 251 -55.09 -45.16 64.84
C ARG A 251 -56.14 -45.99 64.11
N GLU A 252 -57.41 -45.60 64.15
CA GLU A 252 -58.50 -46.32 63.48
C GLU A 252 -58.47 -46.15 61.95
N LYS A 253 -58.05 -44.97 61.45
CA LYS A 253 -57.97 -44.68 60.01
C LYS A 253 -56.81 -45.41 59.33
N TRP A 254 -55.66 -45.52 59.99
CA TRP A 254 -54.51 -46.24 59.46
C TRP A 254 -54.75 -47.76 59.42
N LEU A 255 -55.47 -48.32 60.39
CA LEU A 255 -55.85 -49.74 60.37
C LEU A 255 -56.86 -50.05 59.23
N ALA A 256 -57.77 -49.13 58.93
CA ALA A 256 -58.71 -49.28 57.81
C ALA A 256 -58.02 -49.14 56.42
N ALA A 257 -57.07 -48.22 56.29
CA ALA A 257 -56.33 -48.01 55.03
C ALA A 257 -55.40 -49.20 54.71
N ILE A 258 -54.73 -49.75 55.72
CA ILE A 258 -53.83 -50.91 55.53
C ILE A 258 -54.63 -52.16 55.13
N ASN A 259 -55.80 -52.40 55.75
CA ASN A 259 -56.63 -53.56 55.39
C ASN A 259 -57.29 -53.45 54.02
N THR A 260 -57.68 -52.25 53.58
CA THR A 260 -58.24 -52.04 52.22
C THR A 260 -57.17 -52.16 51.14
N MET A 261 -55.95 -51.68 51.39
CA MET A 261 -54.83 -51.78 50.46
C MET A 261 -54.30 -53.21 50.34
N PHE A 262 -54.24 -53.97 51.46
CA PHE A 262 -53.90 -55.39 51.44
C PHE A 262 -54.97 -56.25 50.72
N GLY A 263 -56.26 -55.97 50.96
CA GLY A 263 -57.36 -56.68 50.29
C GLY A 263 -57.39 -56.51 48.77
N HIS A 264 -56.98 -55.34 48.25
CA HIS A 264 -56.88 -55.12 46.80
C HIS A 264 -55.62 -55.75 46.17
N MET A 265 -54.50 -55.83 46.91
CA MET A 265 -53.28 -56.47 46.41
C MET A 265 -53.39 -58.00 46.34
N GLU A 266 -54.06 -58.65 47.30
CA GLU A 266 -54.18 -60.12 47.35
C GLU A 266 -55.09 -60.69 46.25
N GLY A 267 -56.20 -59.99 45.93
CA GLY A 267 -57.11 -60.38 44.84
C GLY A 267 -56.56 -60.11 43.44
N GLY A 268 -55.79 -59.03 43.27
CA GLY A 268 -55.18 -58.66 41.99
C GLY A 268 -54.01 -59.59 41.60
N PHE A 269 -53.18 -60.00 42.56
CA PHE A 269 -52.00 -60.81 42.28
C PHE A 269 -52.35 -62.26 41.93
N ARG A 270 -53.39 -62.83 42.57
CA ARG A 270 -53.87 -64.19 42.28
C ARG A 270 -54.52 -64.30 40.89
N THR A 271 -55.29 -63.28 40.49
CA THR A 271 -55.93 -63.20 39.17
C THR A 271 -54.92 -62.93 38.05
N LEU A 272 -53.83 -62.21 38.35
CA LEU A 272 -52.70 -62.02 37.43
C LEU A 272 -51.90 -63.31 37.18
N LEU A 273 -51.82 -64.21 38.16
CA LEU A 273 -51.12 -65.49 37.99
C LEU A 273 -51.95 -66.59 37.31
N THR A 274 -53.28 -66.48 37.30
CA THR A 274 -54.17 -67.48 36.67
C THR A 274 -54.51 -67.16 35.20
N ASP A 275 -54.61 -65.89 34.83
CA ASP A 275 -54.97 -65.46 33.47
C ASP A 275 -53.74 -65.07 32.62
N ARG A 276 -53.37 -65.93 31.66
CA ARG A 276 -52.27 -65.67 30.72
C ARG A 276 -52.45 -64.36 29.95
N ASN A 277 -53.67 -64.01 29.53
CA ASN A 277 -53.93 -62.79 28.78
C ASN A 277 -53.78 -61.52 29.63
N ARG A 278 -54.20 -61.54 30.90
CA ARG A 278 -54.03 -60.42 31.82
C ARG A 278 -52.55 -60.23 32.18
N LEU A 279 -51.83 -61.33 32.41
CA LEU A 279 -50.39 -61.29 32.68
C LEU A 279 -49.61 -60.63 31.55
N ILE A 280 -49.85 -61.03 30.30
CA ILE A 280 -49.21 -60.43 29.11
C ILE A 280 -49.52 -58.94 29.01
N MET A 281 -50.76 -58.51 29.30
CA MET A 281 -51.13 -57.10 29.29
C MET A 281 -50.43 -56.29 30.37
N THR A 282 -50.30 -56.80 31.60
CA THR A 282 -49.55 -56.12 32.68
C THR A 282 -48.06 -56.07 32.41
N VAL A 283 -47.46 -57.18 31.95
CA VAL A 283 -46.03 -57.23 31.62
C VAL A 283 -45.74 -56.32 30.43
N GLY A 284 -46.61 -56.34 29.41
CA GLY A 284 -46.55 -55.43 28.27
C GLY A 284 -46.70 -53.96 28.69
N GLY A 285 -47.65 -53.66 29.57
CA GLY A 285 -47.87 -52.32 30.11
C GLY A 285 -46.70 -51.80 30.94
N ALA A 286 -46.14 -52.63 31.82
CA ALA A 286 -44.97 -52.29 32.63
C ALA A 286 -43.72 -52.09 31.77
N THR A 287 -43.53 -52.93 30.75
CA THR A 287 -42.39 -52.81 29.81
C THR A 287 -42.54 -51.58 28.93
N ALA A 288 -43.75 -51.27 28.45
CA ALA A 288 -44.03 -50.06 27.67
C ALA A 288 -43.83 -48.80 28.51
N LEU A 289 -44.21 -48.80 29.79
CA LEU A 289 -43.94 -47.69 30.71
C LEU A 289 -42.44 -47.50 30.94
N ALA A 290 -41.72 -48.60 31.23
CA ALA A 290 -40.27 -48.55 31.40
C ALA A 290 -39.56 -48.06 30.13
N ALA A 291 -39.96 -48.56 28.96
CA ALA A 291 -39.46 -48.12 27.67
C ALA A 291 -39.80 -46.65 27.39
N GLY A 292 -41.01 -46.19 27.73
CA GLY A 292 -41.44 -44.81 27.59
C GLY A 292 -40.64 -43.84 28.48
N VAL A 293 -40.43 -44.19 29.74
CA VAL A 293 -39.60 -43.42 30.67
C VAL A 293 -38.15 -43.38 30.20
N TYR A 294 -37.61 -44.51 29.73
CA TYR A 294 -36.21 -44.58 29.28
C TYR A 294 -35.98 -43.83 27.96
N THR A 295 -36.86 -44.00 26.96
CA THR A 295 -36.80 -43.26 25.69
C THR A 295 -36.98 -41.77 25.89
N THR A 296 -37.86 -41.34 26.81
CA THR A 296 -38.02 -39.92 27.12
C THR A 296 -36.80 -39.35 27.85
N ARG A 297 -36.24 -40.09 28.82
CA ARG A 297 -35.06 -39.64 29.58
C ARG A 297 -33.83 -39.48 28.70
N GLU A 298 -33.56 -40.48 27.85
CA GLU A 298 -32.40 -40.41 26.96
C GLU A 298 -32.66 -39.54 25.72
N GLY A 299 -33.90 -39.52 25.21
CA GLY A 299 -34.32 -38.61 24.15
C GLY A 299 -34.21 -37.15 24.57
N ALA A 300 -34.57 -36.80 25.80
CA ALA A 300 -34.41 -35.46 26.36
C ALA A 300 -32.94 -35.04 26.46
N ARG A 301 -32.03 -35.96 26.82
CA ARG A 301 -30.59 -35.66 26.91
C ARG A 301 -29.97 -35.36 25.54
N VAL A 302 -30.30 -36.16 24.53
CA VAL A 302 -29.78 -35.96 23.16
C VAL A 302 -30.36 -34.68 22.55
N THR A 303 -31.66 -34.44 22.74
CA THR A 303 -32.32 -33.23 22.24
C THR A 303 -31.83 -31.97 22.95
N TRP A 304 -31.53 -32.02 24.25
CA TRP A 304 -30.94 -30.89 24.99
C TRP A 304 -29.58 -30.46 24.44
N GLY A 305 -28.72 -31.42 24.07
CA GLY A 305 -27.44 -31.11 23.41
C GLY A 305 -27.61 -30.42 22.05
N TYR A 306 -28.61 -30.84 21.26
CA TYR A 306 -28.92 -30.22 19.97
C TYR A 306 -29.54 -28.83 20.10
N ILE A 307 -30.42 -28.65 21.10
CA ILE A 307 -31.06 -27.38 21.44
C ILE A 307 -30.03 -26.38 21.95
N ASN A 308 -29.07 -26.79 22.80
CA ASN A 308 -27.98 -25.93 23.24
C ASN A 308 -27.07 -25.50 22.08
N ARG A 309 -26.86 -26.37 21.08
CA ARG A 309 -26.13 -26.01 19.85
C ARG A 309 -26.90 -25.01 18.97
N ILE A 310 -28.22 -24.94 19.12
CA ILE A 310 -29.10 -24.01 18.40
C ILE A 310 -29.28 -22.68 19.17
N LEU A 311 -29.34 -22.72 20.50
CA LEU A 311 -29.56 -21.55 21.35
C LEU A 311 -28.26 -20.87 21.79
N GLY A 312 -27.11 -21.53 21.63
CA GLY A 312 -25.79 -21.03 22.03
C GLY A 312 -25.18 -19.96 21.12
N GLN A 313 -25.97 -19.06 20.54
CA GLN A 313 -25.41 -17.91 19.81
C GLN A 313 -25.30 -16.68 20.72
N PRO A 314 -24.10 -16.10 20.90
CA PRO A 314 -23.97 -14.78 21.49
C PRO A 314 -24.62 -13.75 20.56
N SER A 315 -25.47 -12.90 21.13
CA SER A 315 -26.33 -11.92 20.45
C SER A 315 -25.59 -10.72 19.81
N LEU A 316 -24.28 -10.83 19.59
CA LEU A 316 -23.44 -9.73 19.08
C LEU A 316 -23.54 -9.55 17.55
N ILE A 317 -24.20 -10.47 16.83
CA ILE A 317 -24.27 -10.45 15.37
C ILE A 317 -25.65 -9.95 14.93
N ARG A 318 -25.71 -8.73 14.38
CA ARG A 318 -26.96 -8.09 13.91
C ARG A 318 -27.51 -8.69 12.63
N GLU A 319 -26.62 -9.11 11.73
CA GLU A 319 -26.97 -9.75 10.48
C GLU A 319 -26.01 -10.90 10.21
N SER A 320 -26.53 -12.09 9.87
CA SER A 320 -25.70 -13.21 9.42
C SER A 320 -26.25 -13.83 8.14
N SER A 321 -25.38 -14.37 7.29
CA SER A 321 -25.79 -15.18 6.13
C SER A 321 -26.13 -16.62 6.51
N MET A 322 -25.80 -17.03 7.73
CA MET A 322 -26.18 -18.34 8.26
C MET A 322 -27.67 -18.30 8.59
N GLY A 323 -28.48 -19.06 7.86
CA GLY A 323 -29.91 -19.14 8.11
C GLY A 323 -30.19 -19.57 9.56
N ARG A 324 -31.11 -18.88 10.23
CA ARG A 324 -31.51 -19.11 11.63
C ARG A 324 -31.95 -20.56 11.90
N PHE A 325 -32.29 -21.32 10.85
CA PHE A 325 -32.61 -22.75 10.91
C PHE A 325 -32.11 -23.49 9.66
N PRO A 326 -31.03 -24.30 9.72
CA PRO A 326 -30.60 -25.13 8.60
C PRO A 326 -31.60 -26.26 8.26
N LEU A 327 -32.54 -26.56 9.16
CA LEU A 327 -33.54 -27.62 8.95
C LEU A 327 -34.67 -27.18 7.98
N ALA A 328 -34.93 -25.88 7.87
CA ALA A 328 -35.98 -25.35 6.99
C ALA A 328 -35.60 -25.45 5.49
N SER A 329 -34.30 -25.37 5.15
CA SER A 329 -33.84 -25.52 3.76
C SER A 329 -33.83 -26.98 3.30
N SER A 330 -33.56 -27.93 4.21
CA SER A 330 -33.58 -29.36 3.88
C SER A 330 -35.01 -29.86 3.61
N MET A 331 -36.00 -29.35 4.34
CA MET A 331 -37.42 -29.67 4.10
C MET A 331 -37.93 -29.11 2.75
N SER A 332 -37.46 -27.93 2.33
CA SER A 332 -37.82 -27.38 1.02
C SER A 332 -37.12 -28.11 -0.14
N GLN A 333 -35.88 -28.60 0.06
CA GLN A 333 -35.19 -29.42 -0.93
C GLN A 333 -35.79 -30.82 -1.08
N LEU A 334 -36.30 -31.42 0.01
CA LEU A 334 -37.03 -32.68 -0.07
C LEU A 334 -38.38 -32.48 -0.80
N LYS A 335 -39.09 -31.37 -0.54
CA LYS A 335 -40.31 -30.99 -1.26
C LYS A 335 -40.05 -30.72 -2.76
N ASN A 336 -38.96 -30.03 -3.09
CA ASN A 336 -38.58 -29.70 -4.48
C ASN A 336 -37.94 -30.87 -5.25
N ARG A 337 -37.49 -31.95 -4.58
CA ARG A 337 -37.12 -33.20 -5.25
C ARG A 337 -38.32 -34.08 -5.57
N ILE A 338 -39.41 -33.94 -4.81
CA ILE A 338 -40.67 -34.65 -5.06
C ILE A 338 -41.54 -33.88 -6.07
N THR A 339 -41.37 -32.56 -6.17
CA THR A 339 -42.03 -31.70 -7.16
C THR A 339 -40.98 -31.11 -8.10
N GLY A 340 -40.77 -31.75 -9.26
CA GLY A 340 -39.68 -31.44 -10.18
C GLY A 340 -39.68 -30.00 -10.70
N ALA A 341 -38.98 -29.09 -10.02
CA ALA A 341 -38.84 -27.70 -10.43
C ALA A 341 -37.38 -27.20 -10.33
N ALA A 342 -36.87 -26.91 -11.53
CA ALA A 342 -35.74 -26.10 -11.98
C ALA A 342 -34.73 -25.53 -10.97
N ALA A 343 -33.46 -25.78 -11.29
CA ALA A 343 -32.29 -25.10 -10.77
C ALA A 343 -32.39 -23.57 -10.99
N ALA A 344 -32.42 -22.82 -9.89
CA ALA A 344 -32.40 -21.36 -9.91
C ALA A 344 -31.04 -20.86 -10.45
N GLN A 345 -31.07 -20.23 -11.62
CA GLN A 345 -29.94 -19.58 -12.26
C GLN A 345 -29.28 -18.54 -11.35
N GLY A 346 -27.95 -18.60 -11.28
CA GLY A 346 -27.11 -17.73 -10.46
C GLY A 346 -27.21 -16.27 -10.88
N LYS A 347 -27.87 -15.46 -10.05
CA LYS A 347 -27.77 -14.00 -10.10
C LYS A 347 -26.32 -13.60 -9.86
N LYS A 348 -25.73 -12.82 -10.79
CA LYS A 348 -24.38 -12.28 -10.66
C LYS A 348 -24.34 -11.35 -9.43
N PRO A 349 -23.54 -11.64 -8.40
CA PRO A 349 -23.64 -10.99 -7.10
C PRO A 349 -23.07 -9.56 -7.02
N LEU A 350 -22.57 -8.99 -8.12
CA LEU A 350 -21.91 -7.68 -8.16
C LEU A 350 -22.62 -6.63 -9.04
N ASP A 351 -23.79 -6.94 -9.58
CA ASP A 351 -24.53 -5.98 -10.42
C ASP A 351 -25.36 -4.99 -9.58
N ASN A 352 -25.45 -5.20 -8.26
CA ASN A 352 -26.23 -4.35 -7.36
C ASN A 352 -25.42 -3.16 -6.79
N VAL A 353 -24.09 -3.16 -6.90
CA VAL A 353 -23.24 -2.07 -6.39
C VAL A 353 -22.55 -1.35 -7.55
N ILE A 354 -22.91 -0.07 -7.69
CA ILE A 354 -22.32 0.84 -8.68
C ILE A 354 -20.98 1.35 -8.12
N LEU A 355 -19.88 0.88 -8.70
CA LEU A 355 -18.51 1.24 -8.32
C LEU A 355 -17.75 1.81 -9.51
N HIS A 356 -16.79 2.70 -9.24
CA HIS A 356 -15.81 3.12 -10.25
C HIS A 356 -15.07 1.88 -10.80
N PRO A 357 -14.84 1.77 -12.13
CA PRO A 357 -14.33 0.55 -12.77
C PRO A 357 -13.03 0.01 -12.17
N CYS A 358 -12.11 0.89 -11.77
CA CYS A 358 -10.84 0.49 -11.13
C CYS A 358 -11.08 -0.16 -9.76
N LEU A 359 -12.03 0.37 -8.99
CA LEU A 359 -12.38 -0.14 -7.67
C LEU A 359 -13.13 -1.48 -7.79
N LYS A 360 -14.02 -1.60 -8.77
CA LYS A 360 -14.69 -2.86 -9.11
C LYS A 360 -13.69 -3.96 -9.42
N LYS A 361 -12.72 -3.72 -10.32
CA LYS A 361 -11.65 -4.70 -10.64
C LYS A 361 -10.86 -5.13 -9.40
N ARG A 362 -10.52 -4.18 -8.52
CA ARG A 362 -9.78 -4.47 -7.28
C ARG A 362 -10.60 -5.34 -6.32
N ILE A 363 -11.89 -5.04 -6.14
CA ILE A 363 -12.81 -5.83 -5.32
C ILE A 363 -13.00 -7.23 -5.91
N GLU A 364 -13.11 -7.36 -7.23
CA GLU A 364 -13.23 -8.65 -7.90
C GLU A 364 -11.99 -9.52 -7.71
N HIS A 365 -10.80 -8.93 -7.85
CA HIS A 365 -9.54 -9.63 -7.62
C HIS A 365 -9.43 -10.09 -6.17
N LEU A 366 -9.84 -9.23 -5.23
CA LEU A 366 -9.86 -9.53 -3.80
C LEU A 366 -10.83 -10.67 -3.48
N ALA A 367 -12.06 -10.66 -4.01
CA ALA A 367 -13.01 -11.76 -3.84
C ALA A 367 -12.50 -13.10 -4.42
N ARG A 368 -11.80 -13.07 -5.56
CA ARG A 368 -11.15 -14.27 -6.11
C ARG A 368 -10.05 -14.79 -5.20
N ALA A 369 -9.20 -13.90 -4.68
CA ALA A 369 -8.15 -14.26 -3.74
C ALA A 369 -8.73 -14.84 -2.43
N THR A 370 -9.81 -14.26 -1.92
CA THR A 370 -10.54 -14.74 -0.74
C THR A 370 -11.20 -16.10 -0.97
N SER A 371 -11.76 -16.33 -2.17
CA SER A 371 -12.31 -17.64 -2.55
C SER A 371 -11.22 -18.72 -2.60
N ASN A 372 -10.06 -18.41 -3.18
CA ASN A 372 -8.94 -19.33 -3.25
C ASN A 372 -8.31 -19.61 -1.88
N THR A 373 -8.23 -18.61 -0.99
CA THR A 373 -7.77 -18.83 0.39
C THR A 373 -8.72 -19.75 1.14
N LYS A 374 -10.04 -19.64 0.93
CA LYS A 374 -11.03 -20.60 1.45
C LYS A 374 -10.79 -22.01 0.93
N SER A 375 -10.60 -22.19 -0.38
CA SER A 375 -10.39 -23.53 -0.97
C SER A 375 -9.08 -24.18 -0.53
N HIS A 376 -8.04 -23.38 -0.31
CA HIS A 376 -6.71 -23.85 0.10
C HIS A 376 -6.48 -23.81 1.62
N GLN A 377 -7.50 -23.49 2.42
CA GLN A 377 -7.40 -23.37 3.90
C GLN A 377 -6.24 -22.47 4.36
N ALA A 378 -5.94 -21.43 3.58
CA ALA A 378 -4.88 -20.48 3.89
C ALA A 378 -5.41 -19.40 4.87
N PRO A 379 -4.54 -18.80 5.70
CA PRO A 379 -4.95 -17.80 6.68
C PRO A 379 -5.54 -16.55 6.02
N PHE A 380 -6.68 -16.09 6.54
CA PHE A 380 -7.35 -14.87 6.05
C PHE A 380 -6.62 -13.61 6.53
N ARG A 381 -6.76 -12.53 5.75
CA ARG A 381 -6.24 -11.19 6.09
C ARG A 381 -7.39 -10.24 6.40
N ASN A 382 -7.15 -9.35 7.35
CA ASN A 382 -8.11 -8.30 7.72
C ASN A 382 -8.11 -7.19 6.66
N MET A 383 -9.30 -6.65 6.38
CA MET A 383 -9.50 -5.60 5.38
C MET A 383 -10.27 -4.44 6.01
N MET A 384 -9.73 -3.22 5.90
CA MET A 384 -10.40 -2.02 6.39
C MET A 384 -10.97 -1.21 5.22
N PHE A 385 -12.28 -1.03 5.22
CA PHE A 385 -12.97 -0.11 4.31
C PHE A 385 -13.16 1.22 5.04
N TYR A 386 -12.62 2.31 4.50
CA TYR A 386 -12.75 3.66 5.07
C TYR A 386 -13.45 4.60 4.08
N GLY A 387 -14.08 5.64 4.61
CA GLY A 387 -14.77 6.68 3.83
C GLY A 387 -15.99 7.24 4.56
N PRO A 388 -16.59 8.32 4.03
CA PRO A 388 -17.77 8.97 4.61
C PRO A 388 -18.93 7.99 4.89
N PRO A 389 -19.81 8.26 5.87
CA PRO A 389 -20.99 7.43 6.09
C PRO A 389 -21.88 7.39 4.83
N GLY A 390 -22.55 6.27 4.57
CA GLY A 390 -23.42 6.12 3.40
C GLY A 390 -22.73 5.72 2.08
N THR A 391 -21.40 5.62 2.01
CA THR A 391 -20.66 5.24 0.78
C THR A 391 -20.69 3.74 0.42
N GLY A 392 -21.61 2.96 0.99
CA GLY A 392 -21.78 1.55 0.63
C GLY A 392 -20.69 0.57 1.12
N LYS A 393 -19.80 0.98 2.04
CA LYS A 393 -18.73 0.11 2.59
C LYS A 393 -19.22 -1.25 3.08
N THR A 394 -20.27 -1.25 3.89
CA THR A 394 -20.90 -2.48 4.42
C THR A 394 -21.52 -3.33 3.31
N MET A 395 -22.08 -2.69 2.28
CA MET A 395 -22.67 -3.37 1.13
C MET A 395 -21.61 -4.09 0.29
N VAL A 396 -20.46 -3.44 0.06
CA VAL A 396 -19.29 -4.04 -0.61
C VAL A 396 -18.76 -5.24 0.17
N ALA A 397 -18.65 -5.14 1.49
CA ALA A 397 -18.21 -6.26 2.33
C ALA A 397 -19.15 -7.47 2.23
N ARG A 398 -20.47 -7.23 2.23
CA ARG A 398 -21.49 -8.27 2.04
C ARG A 398 -21.38 -8.96 0.68
N GLU A 399 -21.12 -8.20 -0.38
CA GLU A 399 -20.92 -8.74 -1.72
C GLU A 399 -19.63 -9.56 -1.87
N ILE A 400 -18.53 -9.11 -1.26
CA ILE A 400 -17.27 -9.86 -1.24
C ILE A 400 -17.47 -11.21 -0.55
N ALA A 401 -18.16 -11.25 0.60
CA ALA A 401 -18.46 -12.49 1.31
C ALA A 401 -19.28 -13.45 0.41
N ARG A 402 -20.36 -12.94 -0.21
CA ARG A 402 -21.19 -13.72 -1.15
C ARG A 402 -20.40 -14.28 -2.32
N LYS A 403 -19.58 -13.45 -2.97
CA LYS A 403 -18.78 -13.87 -4.15
C LYS A 403 -17.66 -14.85 -3.77
N SER A 404 -17.12 -14.73 -2.57
CA SER A 404 -16.10 -15.64 -2.05
C SER A 404 -16.68 -16.94 -1.48
N GLY A 405 -18.02 -17.02 -1.38
CA GLY A 405 -18.72 -18.12 -0.73
C GLY A 405 -18.46 -18.19 0.77
N LEU A 406 -18.09 -17.08 1.41
CA LEU A 406 -17.87 -16.99 2.86
C LEU A 406 -19.18 -16.63 3.57
N ASP A 407 -19.26 -17.03 4.83
CA ASP A 407 -20.32 -16.58 5.71
C ASP A 407 -20.11 -15.09 6.06
N TYR A 408 -21.19 -14.33 6.02
CA TYR A 408 -21.24 -12.94 6.40
C TYR A 408 -21.81 -12.84 7.81
N ALA A 409 -21.17 -12.03 8.66
CA ALA A 409 -21.67 -11.63 9.97
C ALA A 409 -21.37 -10.15 10.16
N MET A 410 -22.36 -9.37 10.59
CA MET A 410 -22.21 -7.97 10.93
C MET A 410 -22.23 -7.79 12.44
N MET A 411 -21.18 -7.19 12.98
CA MET A 411 -21.08 -6.77 14.38
C MET A 411 -20.76 -5.28 14.42
N THR A 412 -21.45 -4.54 15.27
CA THR A 412 -21.20 -3.11 15.46
C THR A 412 -20.39 -2.93 16.73
N GLY A 413 -19.43 -2.00 16.75
CA GLY A 413 -18.68 -1.68 17.98
C GLY A 413 -19.52 -1.09 19.13
N GLY A 414 -20.81 -0.80 18.90
CA GLY A 414 -21.76 -0.47 19.96
C GLY A 414 -22.61 -1.66 20.45
N ASP A 415 -22.46 -2.84 19.84
CA ASP A 415 -23.08 -4.10 20.28
C ASP A 415 -22.14 -4.93 21.18
N VAL A 416 -20.85 -4.54 21.21
CA VAL A 416 -19.78 -5.05 22.08
C VAL A 416 -19.56 -4.02 23.18
#